data_AF-A0A645DQP9-F1
#
_entry.id   AF-A0A645DQP9-F1
#
_cell.length_a   1.000
_cell.length_b   1.000
_cell.length_c   1.000
_cell.angle_alpha   90.00
_cell.angle_beta   90.00
_cell.angle_gamma   90.00
#
_symmetry.space_group_name_H-M   'P 1'
#
loop_
_entity.id
_entity.type
_entity.pdbx_description
1 polymer ?
#
loop_
_entity_poly.entity_id
_entity_poly.type
_entity_poly.pdbx_seq_one_letter_code
_entity_poly.pdbx_strand_id
1 'polypeptide(L)'
;MDPGLTYAAVRDGKVDVIDAFSTDGRIIAFNLRVLEDDKRFFPPYYAAPVVRADTLAKYPEIADALNSLAGKLNDKEMASLNAQVDLDKKDPKVVARAWLKAQGLIK
;
A
#
# COMPACT_ATOMS: atom_id res chain seq x y z
N MET A 1 11.52 4.80 16.01
CA MET A 1 11.99 3.40 15.91
C MET A 1 12.17 3.11 14.43
N ASP A 2 13.25 2.45 14.02
CA ASP A 2 13.44 2.07 12.61
C ASP A 2 12.61 0.81 12.33
N PRO A 3 11.58 0.88 11.46
CA PRO A 3 10.78 -0.29 11.12
C PRO A 3 11.63 -1.45 10.56
N GLY A 4 12.76 -1.15 9.91
CA GLY A 4 13.77 -2.14 9.49
C GLY A 4 14.15 -3.13 10.59
N LEU A 5 14.39 -2.61 11.80
CA LEU A 5 14.90 -3.38 12.93
C LEU A 5 13.81 -4.21 13.62
N THR A 6 12.57 -3.71 13.67
CA THR A 6 11.46 -4.40 14.34
C THR A 6 11.03 -5.64 13.57
N TYR A 7 10.92 -5.54 12.24
CA TYR A 7 10.58 -6.69 11.39
C TYR A 7 11.61 -7.82 11.46
N ALA A 8 12.91 -7.50 11.57
CA ALA A 8 13.94 -8.52 11.77
C ALA A 8 13.82 -9.18 13.15
N ALA A 9 13.54 -8.41 14.20
CA ALA A 9 13.39 -8.93 15.56
C ALA A 9 12.22 -9.92 15.69
N VAL A 10 11.06 -9.61 15.11
CA VAL A 10 9.90 -10.53 15.14
C VAL A 10 10.13 -11.77 14.28
N ARG A 11 10.74 -11.62 13.10
CA ARG A 11 11.11 -12.74 12.23
C ARG A 11 12.08 -13.70 12.93
N ASP A 12 13.06 -13.16 13.65
CA ASP A 12 14.09 -13.93 14.35
C ASP A 12 13.60 -14.44 15.73
N GLY A 13 12.34 -14.19 16.11
CA GLY A 13 11.77 -14.63 17.39
C GLY A 13 12.35 -13.93 18.63
N LYS A 14 12.97 -12.75 18.46
CA LYS A 14 13.49 -11.94 19.58
C LYS A 14 12.38 -11.18 20.30
N VAL A 15 11.27 -10.96 19.61
CA VAL A 15 10.02 -10.37 20.11
C VAL A 15 8.84 -11.08 19.46
N ASP A 16 7.69 -11.08 20.12
CA ASP A 16 6.47 -11.73 19.60
C ASP A 16 5.59 -10.78 18.78
N VAL A 17 5.66 -9.48 19.06
CA VAL A 17 4.78 -8.45 18.49
C VAL A 17 5.58 -7.18 18.21
N ILE A 18 5.23 -6.48 17.13
CA ILE A 18 5.80 -5.18 16.74
C ILE A 18 4.70 -4.22 16.31
N ASP A 19 5.00 -2.93 16.33
CA ASP A 19 4.24 -1.95 15.55
C ASP A 19 4.56 -2.08 14.06
N ALA A 20 3.54 -1.91 13.21
CA ALA A 20 3.61 -2.11 11.78
C ALA A 20 2.61 -1.21 11.04
N PHE A 21 2.88 -0.95 9.76
CA PHE A 21 1.91 -0.34 8.85
C PHE A 21 1.17 -1.45 8.08
N SER A 22 -0.16 -1.37 7.95
CA SER A 22 -0.97 -2.45 7.38
C SER A 22 -0.65 -2.80 5.93
N THR A 23 0.02 -1.90 5.20
CA THR A 23 0.43 -2.06 3.80
C THR A 23 1.92 -2.37 3.62
N ASP A 24 2.67 -2.69 4.69
CA ASP A 24 4.10 -3.03 4.57
C ASP A 24 4.31 -4.39 3.91
N GLY A 25 5.19 -4.45 2.91
CA GLY A 25 5.45 -5.67 2.14
C GLY A 25 6.05 -6.83 2.95
N ARG A 26 6.73 -6.54 4.07
CA ARG A 26 7.33 -7.56 4.93
C ARG A 26 6.30 -8.38 5.69
N ILE A 27 5.07 -7.88 5.83
CA ILE A 27 3.97 -8.65 6.44
C ILE A 27 3.75 -9.94 5.65
N ILE A 28 3.66 -9.86 4.32
CA ILE A 28 3.48 -11.03 3.45
C ILE A 28 4.77 -11.86 3.44
N ALA A 29 5.93 -11.22 3.29
CA ALA A 29 7.20 -11.94 3.15
C ALA A 29 7.61 -12.73 4.39
N PHE A 30 7.27 -12.24 5.59
CA PHE A 30 7.56 -12.91 6.85
C PHE A 30 6.35 -13.68 7.41
N ASN A 31 5.28 -13.83 6.62
CA ASN A 31 4.05 -14.52 6.99
C ASN A 31 3.48 -14.04 8.34
N LEU A 32 3.48 -12.73 8.54
CA LEU A 32 2.97 -12.08 9.75
C LEU A 32 1.47 -11.83 9.63
N ARG A 33 0.79 -11.77 10.78
CA ARG A 33 -0.63 -11.44 10.87
C ARG A 33 -0.82 -10.04 11.41
N VAL A 34 -1.59 -9.22 10.68
CA VAL A 34 -2.07 -7.93 11.19
C VAL A 34 -3.19 -8.18 12.20
N LEU A 35 -3.09 -7.56 13.37
CA LEU A 35 -4.13 -7.58 14.41
C LEU A 35 -5.13 -6.45 14.16
N GLU A 36 -6.40 -6.69 14.48
CA GLU A 36 -7.46 -5.70 14.36
C GLU A 36 -7.39 -4.68 15.51
N ASP A 37 -7.49 -3.39 15.19
CA ASP A 37 -7.70 -2.33 16.18
C ASP A 37 -9.20 -2.21 16.49
N ASP A 38 -9.70 -3.16 17.27
CA ASP A 38 -11.12 -3.35 17.62
C ASP A 38 -11.71 -2.15 18.38
N LYS A 39 -10.87 -1.44 19.15
CA LYS A 39 -11.24 -0.25 19.92
C LYS A 39 -11.01 1.06 19.18
N ARG A 40 -10.52 1.00 17.94
CA ARG A 40 -10.28 2.17 17.07
C ARG A 40 -9.42 3.23 17.76
N PHE A 41 -8.35 2.77 18.41
CA PHE A 41 -7.39 3.66 19.04
C PHE A 41 -6.68 4.54 17.98
N PHE A 42 -6.36 3.96 16.83
CA PHE A 42 -5.75 4.66 15.71
C PHE A 42 -6.80 5.28 14.78
N PRO A 43 -6.56 6.51 14.29
CA PRO A 43 -7.39 7.07 13.24
C PRO A 43 -7.19 6.28 11.92
N PRO A 44 -8.21 6.22 11.05
CA PRO A 44 -8.05 5.60 9.75
C PRO A 44 -7.20 6.49 8.82
N TYR A 45 -6.27 5.87 8.09
CA TYR A 45 -5.41 6.54 7.11
C TYR A 45 -5.78 6.11 5.68
N TYR A 46 -6.92 6.59 5.17
CA TYR A 46 -7.36 6.30 3.81
C TYR A 46 -6.51 7.04 2.78
N ALA A 47 -6.01 6.31 1.77
CA ALA A 47 -5.32 6.91 0.64
C ALA A 47 -6.35 7.42 -0.39
N ALA A 48 -6.20 8.69 -0.80
CA ALA A 48 -7.04 9.30 -1.82
C ALA A 48 -6.20 10.22 -2.72
N PRO A 49 -6.46 10.25 -4.05
CA PRO A 49 -5.91 11.27 -4.92
C PRO A 49 -6.45 12.66 -4.56
N VAL A 50 -5.59 13.67 -4.55
CA VAL A 50 -5.98 15.08 -4.35
C VAL A 50 -5.47 15.90 -5.52
N VAL A 51 -6.37 16.63 -6.17
CA VAL A 51 -6.07 17.43 -7.37
C VAL A 51 -6.47 18.88 -7.11
N ARG A 52 -5.65 19.84 -7.57
CA ARG A 52 -6.00 21.27 -7.48
C ARG A 52 -7.25 21.56 -8.31
N ALA A 53 -8.15 22.38 -7.78
CA ALA A 53 -9.43 22.68 -8.40
C ALA A 53 -9.31 23.33 -9.78
N ASP A 54 -8.34 24.24 -9.97
CA ASP A 54 -8.08 24.89 -11.26
C ASP A 54 -7.59 23.90 -12.33
N THR A 55 -6.73 22.96 -11.95
CA THR A 55 -6.30 21.86 -12.82
C THR A 55 -7.48 20.97 -13.21
N LEU A 56 -8.31 20.59 -12.25
CA LEU A 56 -9.46 19.72 -12.49
C LEU A 56 -10.52 20.40 -13.37
N ALA A 57 -10.73 21.71 -13.20
CA ALA A 57 -11.63 22.48 -14.05
C ALA A 57 -11.13 22.56 -15.51
N LYS A 58 -9.81 22.61 -15.71
CA LYS A 58 -9.20 22.63 -17.03
C LYS A 58 -9.16 21.25 -17.71
N TYR A 59 -9.02 20.19 -16.90
CA TYR A 59 -8.89 18.80 -17.35
C TYR A 59 -9.84 17.88 -16.56
N PRO A 60 -11.16 17.97 -16.81
CA PRO A 60 -12.16 17.19 -16.07
C PRO A 60 -11.97 15.67 -16.20
N GLU A 61 -11.37 15.19 -17.28
CA GLU A 61 -11.05 13.77 -17.52
C GLU A 61 -10.12 13.16 -16.45
N ILE A 62 -9.39 13.98 -15.70
CA ILE A 62 -8.58 13.53 -14.56
C ILE A 62 -9.47 12.88 -13.49
N ALA A 63 -10.68 13.39 -13.27
CA ALA A 63 -11.61 12.84 -12.29
C ALA A 63 -11.96 11.39 -12.65
N ASP A 64 -12.36 11.14 -13.89
CA ASP A 64 -12.76 9.80 -14.35
C ASP A 64 -11.58 8.83 -14.31
N ALA A 65 -10.40 9.28 -14.75
CA ALA A 65 -9.18 8.47 -14.72
C ALA A 65 -8.80 8.06 -13.30
N LEU A 66 -8.80 8.99 -12.33
CA LEU A 66 -8.45 8.68 -10.94
C LEU A 66 -9.53 7.87 -10.24
N ASN A 67 -10.82 8.15 -10.49
CA ASN A 67 -11.93 7.39 -9.92
C ASN A 67 -11.99 5.96 -10.43
N SER A 68 -11.38 5.65 -11.59
CA SER A 68 -11.24 4.27 -12.05
C SER A 68 -10.45 3.37 -11.08
N LEU A 69 -9.65 3.96 -10.18
CA LEU A 69 -8.89 3.28 -9.14
C LEU A 69 -9.72 2.99 -7.88
N ALA A 70 -10.87 3.65 -7.72
CA ALA A 70 -11.68 3.57 -6.50
C ALA A 70 -12.10 2.12 -6.21
N GLY A 71 -11.88 1.68 -4.96
CA GLY A 71 -12.22 0.34 -4.50
C GLY A 71 -11.34 -0.80 -5.03
N LYS A 72 -10.30 -0.51 -5.83
CA LYS A 72 -9.41 -1.55 -6.40
C LYS A 72 -8.17 -1.84 -5.55
N LEU A 73 -7.79 -0.93 -4.65
CA LEU A 73 -6.64 -1.07 -3.76
C LEU A 73 -7.13 -1.27 -2.33
N ASN A 74 -6.91 -2.48 -1.80
CA ASN A 74 -7.05 -2.77 -0.38
C ASN A 74 -5.65 -2.99 0.24
N ASP A 75 -5.59 -3.12 1.56
CA ASP A 75 -4.33 -3.22 2.30
C ASP A 75 -3.46 -4.40 1.83
N LYS A 76 -4.06 -5.56 1.56
CA LYS A 76 -3.35 -6.76 1.10
C LYS A 76 -2.77 -6.57 -0.30
N GLU A 77 -3.53 -5.98 -1.21
CA GLU A 77 -3.07 -5.68 -2.56
C GLU A 77 -1.91 -4.68 -2.50
N MET A 78 -2.05 -3.61 -1.71
CA MET A 78 -0.99 -2.62 -1.55
C MET A 78 0.28 -3.20 -0.91
N ALA A 79 0.14 -4.07 0.09
CA ALA A 79 1.27 -4.79 0.69
C ALA A 79 2.00 -5.67 -0.33
N SER A 80 1.27 -6.35 -1.22
CA SER A 80 1.86 -7.13 -2.30
C SER A 80 2.64 -6.25 -3.28
N LEU A 81 2.13 -5.07 -3.63
CA LEU A 81 2.82 -4.11 -4.49
C LEU A 81 4.07 -3.54 -3.81
N ASN A 82 3.98 -3.17 -2.52
CA ASN A 82 5.12 -2.68 -1.75
C ASN A 82 6.20 -3.76 -1.59
N ALA A 83 5.84 -5.03 -1.38
CA ALA A 83 6.81 -6.12 -1.31
C ALA A 83 7.67 -6.24 -2.58
N GLN A 84 7.06 -6.07 -3.75
CA GLN A 84 7.79 -6.10 -5.02
C GLN A 84 8.80 -4.97 -5.15
N VAL A 85 8.54 -3.81 -4.54
CA VAL A 85 9.47 -2.67 -4.56
C VAL A 85 10.53 -2.85 -3.48
N ASP A 86 10.11 -3.09 -2.23
CA ASP A 86 11.00 -3.03 -1.07
C ASP A 86 11.87 -4.28 -0.96
N LEU A 87 11.37 -5.45 -1.38
CA LEU A 87 12.06 -6.73 -1.23
C LEU A 87 12.64 -7.22 -2.56
N ASP A 88 11.83 -7.26 -3.62
CA ASP A 88 12.29 -7.70 -4.94
C ASP A 88 13.07 -6.61 -5.70
N LYS A 89 13.16 -5.39 -5.13
CA LYS A 89 13.86 -4.23 -5.71
C LYS A 89 13.40 -3.88 -7.13
N LYS A 90 12.14 -4.17 -7.46
CA LYS A 90 11.56 -3.76 -8.75
C LYS A 90 11.34 -2.26 -8.76
N ASP A 91 11.48 -1.67 -9.94
CA ASP A 91 11.18 -0.28 -10.16
C ASP A 91 9.67 0.00 -9.89
N PRO A 92 9.31 0.99 -9.05
CA PRO A 92 7.92 1.28 -8.71
C PRO A 92 7.04 1.59 -9.93
N LYS A 93 7.58 2.23 -10.96
CA LYS A 93 6.86 2.54 -12.21
C LYS A 93 6.52 1.27 -12.96
N VAL A 94 7.42 0.28 -12.96
CA VAL A 94 7.18 -1.03 -13.58
C VAL A 94 6.09 -1.78 -12.82
N VAL A 95 6.16 -1.81 -11.48
CA VAL A 95 5.15 -2.46 -10.63
C VAL A 95 3.78 -1.81 -10.82
N ALA A 96 3.69 -0.47 -10.75
CA ALA A 96 2.45 0.27 -10.94
C ALA A 96 1.86 0.03 -12.34
N ARG A 97 2.68 0.08 -13.40
CA ARG A 97 2.21 -0.14 -14.77
C ARG A 97 1.70 -1.58 -14.96
N ALA A 98 2.43 -2.56 -14.43
CA ALA A 98 2.01 -3.96 -14.50
C ALA A 98 0.67 -4.19 -13.78
N TRP A 99 0.51 -3.61 -12.59
CA TRP A 99 -0.75 -3.68 -11.84
C TRP A 99 -1.91 -3.03 -12.60
N LEU A 100 -1.72 -1.81 -13.11
CA LEU A 100 -2.76 -1.12 -13.89
C LEU A 100 -3.19 -1.93 -15.14
N LYS A 101 -2.24 -2.61 -15.82
CA LYS A 101 -2.54 -3.52 -16.92
C LYS A 101 -3.34 -4.75 -16.46
N ALA A 102 -2.91 -5.38 -15.36
CA ALA A 102 -3.59 -6.55 -14.80
C ALA A 102 -5.02 -6.24 -14.36
N GLN A 103 -5.28 -5.01 -13.90
CA GLN A 103 -6.61 -4.51 -13.56
C GLN A 103 -7.45 -4.06 -14.77
N GLY A 104 -6.89 -4.13 -15.99
CA GLY A 104 -7.54 -3.70 -17.23
C GLY A 104 -7.71 -2.18 -17.36
N LEU A 105 -6.98 -1.39 -16.57
CA LEU A 105 -7.09 0.06 -16.54
C LEU A 105 -6.27 0.76 -17.64
N ILE A 106 -5.20 0.11 -18.10
CA ILE A 106 -4.35 0.58 -19.20
C ILE A 106 -3.88 -0.59 -20.08
N LYS A 107 -3.33 -0.26 -21.26
CA LYS A 107 -2.74 -1.23 -22.21
C LYS A 107 -1.23 -1.45 -22.03
#